data_AF-A0A495KRZ0-F1
#
_entry.id   AF-A0A495KRZ0-F1
#
_cell.length_a   1.000
_cell.length_b   1.000
_cell.length_c   1.000
_cell.angle_alpha   90.00
_cell.angle_beta   90.00
_cell.angle_gamma   90.00
#
_symmetry.space_group_name_H-M   'P 1'
#
loop_
_entity.id
_entity.type
_entity.pdbx_description
1 polymer ?
#
loop_
_entity_poly.entity_id
_entity_poly.type
_entity_poly.pdbx_seq_one_letter_code
_entity_poly.pdbx_strand_id
1 'polypeptide(L)'
;MSMLKKKKVILNHNQEFDSSIRKDFCKRLFYIILCVIPIWIWAEEKPPLSYVVLLLFLFGMYQIITIVYLSQLIIDSFFPPVTTMETKTRLFDRFLYYFSSGFFFTGLVFLLFELQHLENTLSGTNLFWKAGFTGIAVASVITIILKKLTPTVYFESKRRYTVHFGLFIGCFLWSASAGSFVNYFYAEPSISTKEFVLKRKSTGGKRNASHWLFLQTKPLSEERFEVTESFFETVEEGQTVLLDIQKGKLEYDVIVAFRKKETIIN
;
A
#
# COMPACT_ATOMS: atom_id res chain seq x y z
N MET A 1 -44.23 30.53 -8.20
CA MET A 1 -43.63 29.20 -8.44
C MET A 1 -43.57 28.46 -7.10
N SER A 2 -44.36 27.39 -6.91
CA SER A 2 -44.54 26.77 -5.58
C SER A 2 -43.22 26.21 -5.03
N MET A 3 -43.00 26.30 -3.71
CA MET A 3 -41.81 25.76 -3.04
C MET A 3 -41.52 24.30 -3.41
N LEU A 4 -42.57 23.51 -3.68
CA LEU A 4 -42.48 22.12 -4.13
C LEU A 4 -41.81 21.96 -5.49
N LYS A 5 -42.08 22.87 -6.45
CA LYS A 5 -41.46 22.84 -7.79
C LYS A 5 -39.97 23.21 -7.71
N LYS A 6 -39.61 24.18 -6.85
CA LYS A 6 -38.22 24.57 -6.59
C LYS A 6 -37.43 23.46 -5.90
N LYS A 7 -38.04 22.79 -4.91
CA LYS A 7 -37.45 21.65 -4.19
C LYS A 7 -37.20 20.44 -5.10
N LYS A 8 -38.13 20.14 -6.03
CA LYS A 8 -37.99 19.04 -7.01
C LYS A 8 -36.89 19.30 -8.04
N VAL A 9 -36.73 20.55 -8.50
CA VAL A 9 -35.64 20.94 -9.42
C VAL A 9 -34.27 20.84 -8.75
N ILE A 10 -34.14 21.27 -7.48
CA ILE A 10 -32.90 21.15 -6.71
C ILE A 10 -32.55 19.68 -6.45
N LEU A 11 -33.54 18.83 -6.14
CA LEU A 11 -33.34 17.39 -5.94
C LEU A 11 -32.87 16.69 -7.22
N ASN A 12 -33.48 16.99 -8.37
CA ASN A 12 -33.09 16.43 -9.66
C ASN A 12 -31.69 16.88 -10.08
N HIS A 13 -31.35 18.16 -9.87
CA HIS A 13 -30.02 18.68 -10.20
C HIS A 13 -28.92 18.05 -9.34
N ASN A 14 -29.17 17.84 -8.04
CA ASN A 14 -28.24 17.14 -7.16
C ASN A 14 -28.08 15.66 -7.53
N GLN A 15 -29.13 14.99 -8.00
CA GLN A 15 -29.04 13.60 -8.48
C GLN A 15 -28.27 13.48 -9.80
N GLU A 16 -28.42 14.42 -10.74
CA GLU A 16 -27.66 14.44 -11.99
C GLU A 16 -26.17 14.73 -11.75
N PHE A 17 -25.87 15.69 -10.88
CA PHE A 17 -24.50 16.00 -10.48
C PHE A 17 -23.81 14.79 -9.82
N ASP A 18 -24.51 14.10 -8.90
CA ASP A 18 -24.01 12.91 -8.22
C ASP A 18 -23.75 11.74 -9.20
N SER A 19 -24.64 11.57 -10.19
CA SER A 19 -24.49 10.58 -11.26
C SER A 19 -23.27 10.88 -12.16
N SER A 20 -23.01 12.16 -12.47
CA SER A 20 -21.87 12.56 -13.30
C SER A 20 -20.52 12.27 -12.63
N ILE A 21 -20.39 12.58 -11.33
CA ILE A 21 -19.16 12.32 -10.56
C ILE A 21 -18.88 10.82 -10.48
N ARG A 22 -19.90 10.00 -10.24
CA ARG A 22 -19.74 8.53 -10.18
C ARG A 22 -19.31 7.95 -11.52
N LYS A 23 -19.88 8.44 -12.63
CA LYS A 23 -19.47 8.02 -13.99
C LYS A 23 -18.02 8.39 -14.26
N ASP A 24 -17.60 9.60 -13.91
CA ASP A 24 -16.22 10.05 -14.07
C ASP A 24 -15.24 9.24 -13.23
N PHE A 25 -15.59 8.91 -11.98
CA PHE A 25 -14.79 8.03 -11.14
C PHE A 25 -14.63 6.64 -11.76
N CYS A 26 -15.73 5.99 -12.17
CA CYS A 26 -15.70 4.68 -12.80
C CYS A 26 -14.90 4.68 -14.11
N LYS A 27 -15.04 5.74 -14.93
CA LYS A 27 -14.27 5.92 -16.17
C LYS A 27 -12.78 6.02 -15.91
N ARG A 28 -12.36 6.77 -14.89
CA ARG A 28 -10.95 6.89 -14.50
C ARG A 28 -10.40 5.59 -13.93
N LEU A 29 -11.17 4.90 -13.10
CA LEU A 29 -10.80 3.57 -12.59
C LEU A 29 -10.60 2.58 -13.74
N PHE A 30 -11.50 2.59 -14.73
CA PHE A 30 -11.36 1.79 -15.94
C PHE A 30 -10.07 2.13 -16.70
N TYR A 31 -9.74 3.41 -16.86
CA TYR A 31 -8.47 3.81 -17.49
C TYR A 31 -7.24 3.32 -16.71
N ILE A 32 -7.26 3.36 -15.37
CA ILE A 32 -6.18 2.82 -14.55
C ILE A 32 -6.02 1.32 -14.82
N ILE A 33 -7.11 0.55 -14.77
CA ILE A 33 -7.09 -0.89 -15.05
C ILE A 33 -6.53 -1.16 -16.46
N LEU A 34 -6.96 -0.37 -17.44
CA LEU A 34 -6.51 -0.48 -18.84
C LEU A 34 -5.02 -0.15 -19.00
N CYS A 35 -4.41 0.65 -18.10
CA CYS A 35 -2.97 0.91 -18.10
C CYS A 35 -2.19 -0.19 -17.38
N VAL A 36 -2.72 -0.73 -16.28
CA VAL A 36 -2.04 -1.74 -15.46
C VAL A 36 -1.80 -3.03 -16.23
N ILE A 37 -2.77 -3.49 -17.03
CA ILE A 37 -2.66 -4.74 -17.82
C ILE A 37 -1.44 -4.72 -18.77
N PRO A 38 -1.30 -3.76 -19.71
CA PRO A 38 -0.15 -3.71 -20.61
C PRO A 38 1.17 -3.44 -19.89
N ILE A 39 1.17 -2.64 -18.81
CA ILE A 39 2.38 -2.44 -17.99
C ILE A 39 2.84 -3.78 -17.41
N TRP A 40 1.91 -4.58 -16.87
CA TRP A 40 2.23 -5.87 -16.29
C TRP A 40 2.78 -6.88 -17.32
N ILE A 41 2.27 -6.85 -18.55
CA ILE A 41 2.72 -7.75 -19.62
C ILE A 41 4.07 -7.33 -20.20
N TRP A 42 4.35 -6.02 -20.30
CA TRP A 42 5.50 -5.49 -21.05
C TRP A 42 6.56 -4.79 -20.20
N ALA A 43 6.48 -4.86 -18.86
CA ALA A 43 7.39 -4.16 -17.95
C ALA A 43 8.88 -4.45 -18.21
N GLU A 44 9.21 -5.65 -18.69
CA GLU A 44 10.59 -6.12 -18.86
C GLU A 44 11.12 -5.95 -20.29
N GLU A 45 10.29 -5.44 -21.21
CA GLU A 45 10.65 -5.30 -22.62
C GLU A 45 11.65 -4.17 -22.84
N LYS A 46 12.56 -4.36 -23.81
CA LYS A 46 13.58 -3.35 -24.16
C LYS A 46 12.97 -2.21 -25.01
N PRO A 47 13.66 -1.07 -25.13
CA PRO A 47 13.25 -0.01 -26.06
C PRO A 47 13.07 -0.56 -27.49
N PRO A 48 12.03 -0.13 -28.23
CA PRO A 48 11.16 1.02 -27.98
C PRO A 48 9.90 0.74 -27.13
N LEU A 49 9.58 -0.53 -26.85
CA LEU A 49 8.34 -0.90 -26.16
C LEU A 49 8.29 -0.35 -24.73
N SER A 50 9.45 -0.29 -24.05
CA SER A 50 9.57 0.34 -22.73
C SER A 50 9.16 1.81 -22.69
N TYR A 51 9.30 2.55 -23.80
CA TYR A 51 8.82 3.94 -23.85
C TYR A 51 7.29 4.02 -23.88
N VAL A 52 6.62 3.06 -24.52
CA VAL A 52 5.16 2.94 -24.50
C VAL A 52 4.68 2.58 -23.10
N VAL A 53 5.37 1.65 -22.42
CA VAL A 53 5.09 1.29 -21.03
C VAL A 53 5.25 2.50 -20.10
N LEU A 54 6.30 3.31 -20.28
CA LEU A 54 6.48 4.55 -19.53
C LEU A 54 5.35 5.55 -19.77
N LEU A 55 4.91 5.73 -21.01
CA LEU A 55 3.79 6.63 -21.33
C LEU A 55 2.49 6.15 -20.70
N LEU A 56 2.20 4.85 -20.75
CA LEU A 56 1.05 4.24 -20.08
C LEU A 56 1.13 4.40 -18.56
N PHE A 57 2.31 4.26 -17.97
CA PHE A 57 2.54 4.52 -16.55
C PHE A 57 2.24 5.98 -16.20
N LEU A 58 2.77 6.94 -16.94
CA LEU A 58 2.51 8.37 -16.71
C LEU A 58 1.03 8.72 -16.87
N PHE A 59 0.37 8.15 -17.88
CA PHE A 59 -1.07 8.34 -18.07
C PHE A 59 -1.87 7.72 -16.91
N GLY A 60 -1.52 6.51 -16.47
CA GLY A 60 -2.11 5.87 -15.29
C GLY A 60 -1.94 6.73 -14.03
N MET A 61 -0.74 7.27 -13.79
CA MET A 61 -0.45 8.18 -12.68
C MET A 61 -1.30 9.44 -12.75
N TYR A 62 -1.47 10.04 -13.92
CA TYR A 62 -2.36 11.20 -14.11
C TYR A 62 -3.82 10.88 -13.72
N GLN A 63 -4.31 9.69 -14.08
CA GLN A 63 -5.66 9.25 -13.66
C GLN A 63 -5.76 9.07 -12.14
N ILE A 64 -4.74 8.49 -11.50
CA ILE A 64 -4.68 8.36 -10.04
C ILE A 64 -4.73 9.73 -9.37
N ILE A 65 -3.89 10.68 -9.80
CA ILE A 65 -3.87 12.06 -9.26
C ILE A 65 -5.24 12.70 -9.41
N THR A 66 -5.91 12.50 -10.55
CA THR A 66 -7.24 13.08 -10.75
C THR A 66 -8.30 12.42 -9.86
N ILE A 67 -8.22 11.11 -9.60
CA ILE A 67 -9.07 10.45 -8.61
C ILE A 67 -8.82 11.03 -7.21
N VAL A 68 -7.55 11.26 -6.83
CA VAL A 68 -7.22 11.90 -5.56
C VAL A 68 -7.82 13.30 -5.49
N TYR A 69 -7.74 14.09 -6.56
CA TYR A 69 -8.38 15.41 -6.63
C TYR A 69 -9.92 15.33 -6.48
N LEU A 70 -10.56 14.34 -7.10
CA LEU A 70 -12.02 14.11 -7.03
C LEU A 70 -12.47 13.39 -5.75
N SER A 71 -11.54 12.85 -4.95
CA SER A 71 -11.85 11.98 -3.82
C SER A 71 -12.77 12.63 -2.78
N GLN A 72 -12.63 13.92 -2.54
CA GLN A 72 -13.53 14.65 -1.64
C GLN A 72 -14.98 14.68 -2.16
N LEU A 73 -15.17 14.91 -3.46
CA LEU A 73 -16.48 14.89 -4.11
C LEU A 73 -17.10 13.49 -4.10
N ILE A 74 -16.27 12.46 -4.27
CA ILE A 74 -16.70 11.06 -4.19
C ILE A 74 -17.16 10.75 -2.76
N ILE A 75 -16.39 11.13 -1.75
CA ILE A 75 -16.78 10.92 -0.36
C ILE A 75 -18.09 11.66 -0.05
N ASP A 76 -18.23 12.90 -0.53
CA ASP A 76 -19.46 13.69 -0.37
C ASP A 76 -20.66 13.06 -1.10
N SER A 77 -20.45 12.37 -2.22
CA SER A 77 -21.46 11.56 -2.91
C SER A 77 -21.93 10.36 -2.08
N PHE A 78 -20.98 9.66 -1.45
CA PHE A 78 -21.28 8.47 -0.65
C PHE A 78 -21.86 8.81 0.73
N PHE A 79 -21.44 9.94 1.30
CA PHE A 79 -21.78 10.45 2.62
C PHE A 79 -22.17 11.94 2.51
N PRO A 80 -23.40 12.26 2.07
CA PRO A 80 -23.81 13.64 1.82
C PRO A 80 -23.78 14.48 3.11
N PRO A 81 -23.35 15.76 3.04
CA PRO A 81 -23.39 16.66 4.19
C PRO A 81 -24.82 16.99 4.55
N VAL A 82 -25.09 17.03 5.85
CA VAL A 82 -26.37 17.55 6.36
C VAL A 82 -26.44 19.07 6.14
N THR A 83 -25.32 19.77 6.27
CA THR A 83 -25.19 21.23 6.12
C THR A 83 -23.85 21.56 5.43
N THR A 84 -23.80 22.60 4.59
CA THR A 84 -22.56 22.99 3.88
C THR A 84 -21.63 23.87 4.72
N MET A 85 -22.17 24.56 5.74
CA MET A 85 -21.45 25.42 6.66
C MET A 85 -22.09 25.36 8.05
N GLU A 86 -21.52 24.58 8.97
CA GLU A 86 -21.87 24.63 10.40
C GLU A 86 -20.59 24.70 11.25
N THR A 87 -20.61 25.55 12.27
CA THR A 87 -19.46 25.85 13.15
C THR A 87 -19.38 24.95 14.39
N LYS A 88 -20.44 24.20 14.73
CA LYS A 88 -20.49 23.33 15.92
C LYS A 88 -20.50 21.86 15.55
N THR A 89 -19.47 21.13 15.97
CA THR A 89 -19.32 19.69 15.71
C THR A 89 -19.88 18.85 16.85
N ARG A 90 -20.55 17.73 16.51
CA ARG A 90 -20.98 16.75 17.52
C ARG A 90 -19.76 16.06 18.14
N LEU A 91 -19.91 15.61 19.38
CA LEU A 91 -18.82 14.94 20.13
C LEU A 91 -18.34 13.66 19.43
N PHE A 92 -19.26 12.88 18.87
CA PHE A 92 -18.94 11.63 18.17
C PHE A 92 -18.10 11.87 16.90
N ASP A 93 -18.44 12.90 16.12
CA ASP A 93 -17.70 13.22 14.89
C ASP A 93 -16.28 13.72 15.22
N ARG A 94 -16.16 14.47 16.33
CA ARG A 94 -14.87 14.89 16.86
C ARG A 94 -14.04 13.69 17.31
N PHE A 95 -14.66 12.73 17.99
CA PHE A 95 -14.02 11.46 18.35
C PHE A 95 -13.53 10.71 17.11
N LEU A 96 -14.39 10.49 16.10
CA LEU A 96 -14.02 9.79 14.86
C LEU A 96 -12.88 10.46 14.12
N TYR A 97 -12.87 11.79 14.06
CA TYR A 97 -11.79 12.56 13.46
C TYR A 97 -10.43 12.28 14.15
N TYR A 98 -10.36 12.39 15.47
CA TYR A 98 -9.12 12.12 16.21
C TYR A 98 -8.77 10.64 16.22
N PHE A 99 -9.76 9.76 16.28
CA PHE A 99 -9.56 8.32 16.20
C PHE A 99 -8.94 7.94 14.86
N SER A 100 -9.52 8.33 13.72
CA SER A 100 -8.97 8.03 12.39
C SER A 100 -7.59 8.64 12.18
N SER A 101 -7.37 9.88 12.66
CA SER A 101 -6.06 10.52 12.57
C SER A 101 -5.01 9.80 13.42
N GLY A 102 -5.34 9.47 14.68
CA GLY A 102 -4.48 8.70 15.57
C GLY A 102 -4.22 7.30 15.03
N PHE A 103 -5.23 6.65 14.46
CA PHE A 103 -5.10 5.33 13.84
C PHE A 103 -4.14 5.35 12.64
N PHE A 104 -4.21 6.40 11.81
CA PHE A 104 -3.23 6.64 10.74
C PHE A 104 -1.81 6.80 11.29
N PHE A 105 -1.59 7.71 12.26
CA PHE A 105 -0.25 7.98 12.78
C PHE A 105 0.35 6.79 13.54
N THR A 106 -0.46 6.10 14.33
CA THR A 106 -0.02 4.87 15.02
C THR A 106 0.35 3.77 14.02
N GLY A 107 -0.46 3.58 12.96
CA GLY A 107 -0.14 2.63 11.89
C GLY A 107 1.15 2.99 11.17
N LEU A 108 1.40 4.27 10.92
CA LEU A 108 2.65 4.75 10.33
C LEU A 108 3.85 4.45 11.23
N VAL A 109 3.75 4.75 12.54
CA VAL A 109 4.83 4.48 13.49
C VAL A 109 5.13 2.99 13.60
N PHE A 110 4.10 2.14 13.68
CA PHE A 110 4.31 0.68 13.68
C PHE A 110 4.96 0.19 12.39
N LEU A 111 4.57 0.73 11.24
CA LEU A 111 5.19 0.35 9.97
C LEU A 111 6.67 0.70 9.94
N LEU A 112 7.06 1.85 10.49
CA LEU A 112 8.47 2.25 10.56
C LEU A 112 9.30 1.27 11.39
N PHE A 113 8.76 0.76 12.50
CA PHE A 113 9.44 -0.26 13.31
C PHE A 113 9.48 -1.63 12.62
N GLU A 114 8.47 -1.95 11.83
CA GLU A 114 8.35 -3.23 11.13
C GLU A 114 9.06 -3.27 9.77
N LEU A 115 9.55 -2.12 9.26
CA LEU A 115 10.17 -2.04 7.93
C LEU A 115 11.38 -2.96 7.80
N GLN A 116 12.22 -3.03 8.83
CA GLN A 116 13.40 -3.91 8.84
C GLN A 116 13.00 -5.39 8.81
N HIS A 117 11.94 -5.78 9.53
CA HIS A 117 11.45 -7.15 9.52
C HIS A 117 10.86 -7.52 8.16
N LEU A 118 10.16 -6.60 7.50
CA LEU A 118 9.66 -6.77 6.13
C LEU A 118 10.80 -6.93 5.11
N GLU A 119 11.86 -6.12 5.23
CA GLU A 119 13.03 -6.21 4.34
C GLU A 119 13.82 -7.51 4.55
N ASN A 120 13.83 -8.03 5.78
CA ASN A 120 14.44 -9.32 6.13
C ASN A 120 13.50 -10.53 5.90
N THR A 121 12.34 -10.33 5.27
CA THR A 121 11.42 -11.41 4.94
C THR A 121 11.50 -11.73 3.44
N LEU A 122 11.71 -13.00 3.08
CA LEU A 122 11.65 -13.45 1.68
C LEU A 122 10.25 -13.17 1.11
N SER A 123 10.22 -12.50 -0.03
CA SER A 123 9.00 -11.95 -0.62
C SER A 123 8.22 -11.04 0.35
N GLY A 124 8.91 -10.30 1.22
CA GLY A 124 8.31 -9.38 2.19
C GLY A 124 7.46 -8.27 1.56
N THR A 125 7.79 -7.85 0.33
CA THR A 125 6.93 -6.93 -0.45
C THR A 125 5.55 -7.54 -0.75
N ASN A 126 5.49 -8.84 -1.02
CA ASN A 126 4.22 -9.55 -1.22
C ASN A 126 3.41 -9.59 0.08
N LEU A 127 4.05 -9.92 1.20
CA LEU A 127 3.42 -9.89 2.53
C LEU A 127 2.84 -8.50 2.84
N PHE A 128 3.63 -7.44 2.65
CA PHE A 128 3.23 -6.05 2.87
C PHE A 128 1.96 -5.71 2.07
N TRP A 129 1.95 -5.98 0.76
CA TRP A 129 0.78 -5.67 -0.07
C TRP A 129 -0.43 -6.53 0.28
N LYS A 130 -0.26 -7.85 0.48
CA LYS A 130 -1.36 -8.77 0.79
C LYS A 130 -2.04 -8.41 2.11
N ALA A 131 -1.23 -8.17 3.14
CA ALA A 131 -1.74 -7.76 4.45
C ALA A 131 -2.33 -6.35 4.39
N GLY A 132 -1.67 -5.39 3.72
CA GLY A 132 -2.17 -4.03 3.51
C GLY A 132 -3.54 -4.01 2.81
N PHE A 133 -3.71 -4.75 1.71
CA PHE A 133 -4.99 -4.84 1.00
C PHE A 133 -6.08 -5.54 1.83
N THR A 134 -5.71 -6.47 2.71
CA THR A 134 -6.66 -7.03 3.69
C THR A 134 -7.15 -5.94 4.64
N GLY A 135 -6.29 -5.02 5.06
CA GLY A 135 -6.67 -3.83 5.83
C GLY A 135 -7.65 -2.93 5.07
N ILE A 136 -7.42 -2.68 3.77
CA ILE A 136 -8.37 -1.93 2.92
C ILE A 136 -9.73 -2.63 2.84
N ALA A 137 -9.76 -3.96 2.73
CA ALA A 137 -11.00 -4.72 2.74
C ALA A 137 -11.77 -4.53 4.07
N VAL A 138 -11.07 -4.60 5.20
CA VAL A 138 -11.63 -4.32 6.52
C VAL A 138 -12.17 -2.89 6.61
N ALA A 139 -11.40 -1.88 6.17
CA ALA A 139 -11.84 -0.49 6.14
C ALA A 139 -13.10 -0.29 5.28
N SER A 140 -13.22 -1.02 4.18
CA SER A 140 -14.39 -1.00 3.30
C SER A 140 -15.63 -1.56 4.02
N VAL A 141 -15.49 -2.69 4.72
CA VAL A 141 -16.58 -3.28 5.52
C VAL A 141 -17.02 -2.32 6.63
N ILE A 142 -16.08 -1.74 7.38
CA ILE A 142 -16.36 -0.75 8.42
C ILE A 142 -17.12 0.45 7.82
N THR A 143 -16.66 0.95 6.67
CA THR A 143 -17.29 2.08 5.96
C THR A 143 -18.73 1.76 5.53
N ILE A 144 -18.99 0.55 5.04
CA ILE A 144 -20.34 0.09 4.69
C ILE A 144 -21.24 0.01 5.92
N ILE A 145 -20.74 -0.50 7.04
CA ILE A 145 -21.47 -0.57 8.31
C ILE A 145 -21.80 0.85 8.81
N LEU A 146 -20.81 1.74 8.83
CA LEU A 146 -20.99 3.15 9.21
C LEU A 146 -22.03 3.84 8.34
N LYS A 147 -22.03 3.59 7.03
CA LYS A 147 -23.04 4.12 6.11
C LYS A 147 -24.46 3.65 6.45
N LYS A 148 -24.63 2.40 6.88
CA LYS A 148 -25.95 1.85 7.24
C LYS A 148 -26.46 2.38 8.58
N LEU A 149 -25.59 2.43 9.60
CA LEU A 149 -25.97 2.84 10.95
C LEU A 149 -26.18 4.35 11.04
N THR A 150 -25.39 5.10 10.29
CA THR A 150 -25.29 6.54 10.40
C THR A 150 -25.04 7.13 9.01
N PRO A 151 -26.06 7.25 8.15
CA PRO A 151 -25.87 7.73 6.78
C PRO A 151 -25.35 9.19 6.73
N THR A 152 -25.45 9.91 7.84
CA THR A 152 -25.09 11.32 8.00
C THR A 152 -24.13 11.53 9.19
N VAL A 153 -23.12 10.66 9.36
CA VAL A 153 -22.14 10.82 10.47
C VAL A 153 -21.46 12.20 10.42
N TYR A 154 -21.26 12.77 9.24
CA TYR A 154 -20.34 13.90 9.12
C TYR A 154 -21.00 15.13 8.55
N PHE A 155 -20.98 16.18 9.35
CA PHE A 155 -21.62 17.45 9.04
C PHE A 155 -20.73 18.35 8.15
N GLU A 156 -19.40 18.15 8.14
CA GLU A 156 -18.45 18.94 7.34
C GLU A 156 -17.66 18.08 6.31
N SER A 157 -17.64 18.53 5.04
CA SER A 157 -16.98 17.85 3.91
C SER A 157 -15.48 17.59 4.11
N LYS A 158 -14.72 18.58 4.61
CA LYS A 158 -13.27 18.43 4.78
C LYS A 158 -12.91 17.38 5.83
N ARG A 159 -13.67 17.29 6.93
CA ARG A 159 -13.41 16.31 8.01
C ARG A 159 -13.73 14.89 7.57
N ARG A 160 -14.73 14.69 6.70
CA ARG A 160 -15.04 13.39 6.10
C ARG A 160 -13.87 12.80 5.35
N TYR A 161 -13.24 13.63 4.53
CA TYR A 161 -12.08 13.21 3.76
C TYR A 161 -11.00 12.69 4.71
N THR A 162 -10.65 13.45 5.74
CA THR A 162 -9.66 13.01 6.75
C THR A 162 -10.07 11.72 7.46
N VAL A 163 -11.35 11.57 7.83
CA VAL A 163 -11.83 10.38 8.54
C VAL A 163 -11.73 9.12 7.66
N HIS A 164 -12.26 9.17 6.45
CA HIS A 164 -12.23 8.01 5.55
C HIS A 164 -10.81 7.74 5.03
N PHE A 165 -10.08 8.77 4.61
CA PHE A 165 -8.70 8.61 4.18
C PHE A 165 -7.81 8.06 5.30
N GLY A 166 -7.93 8.62 6.51
CA GLY A 166 -7.22 8.15 7.70
C GLY A 166 -7.61 6.72 8.09
N LEU A 167 -8.88 6.35 7.94
CA LEU A 167 -9.33 4.97 8.18
C LEU A 167 -8.74 4.00 7.15
N PHE A 168 -8.84 4.29 5.86
CA PHE A 168 -8.37 3.39 4.80
C PHE A 168 -6.85 3.21 4.85
N ILE A 169 -6.10 4.30 4.96
CA ILE A 169 -4.64 4.22 5.03
C ILE A 169 -4.21 3.70 6.39
N GLY A 170 -4.85 4.14 7.47
CA GLY A 170 -4.59 3.60 8.81
C GLY A 170 -4.75 2.09 8.85
N CYS A 171 -5.85 1.54 8.31
CA CYS A 171 -6.06 0.09 8.25
C CYS A 171 -5.01 -0.60 7.38
N PHE A 172 -4.64 -0.02 6.23
CA PHE A 172 -3.60 -0.57 5.37
C PHE A 172 -2.25 -0.66 6.09
N LEU A 173 -1.83 0.44 6.75
CA LEU A 173 -0.55 0.49 7.46
C LEU A 173 -0.55 -0.44 8.67
N TRP A 174 -1.63 -0.44 9.44
CA TRP A 174 -1.79 -1.32 10.60
C TRP A 174 -1.76 -2.79 10.21
N SER A 175 -2.51 -3.19 9.18
CA SER A 175 -2.55 -4.59 8.78
C SER A 175 -1.23 -5.06 8.17
N ALA A 176 -0.55 -4.21 7.39
CA ALA A 176 0.79 -4.49 6.88
C ALA A 176 1.80 -4.69 8.02
N SER A 177 1.80 -3.79 9.00
CA SER A 177 2.68 -3.87 10.18
C SER A 177 2.37 -5.08 11.04
N ALA A 178 1.08 -5.32 11.34
CA ALA A 178 0.65 -6.48 12.11
C ALA A 178 0.98 -7.80 11.38
N GLY A 179 0.86 -7.83 10.04
CA GLY A 179 1.25 -8.97 9.22
C GLY A 179 2.73 -9.28 9.33
N SER A 180 3.58 -8.26 9.23
CA SER A 180 5.03 -8.37 9.47
C SER A 180 5.33 -8.90 10.86
N PHE A 181 4.80 -8.22 11.88
CA PHE A 181 5.03 -8.54 13.29
C PHE A 181 4.61 -9.98 13.60
N VAL A 182 3.41 -10.39 13.17
CA VAL A 182 2.93 -11.76 13.41
C VAL A 182 3.79 -12.78 12.68
N ASN A 183 4.21 -12.48 11.44
CA ASN A 183 5.05 -13.40 10.68
C ASN A 183 6.40 -13.63 11.36
N TYR A 184 7.03 -12.55 11.82
CA TYR A 184 8.34 -12.55 12.46
C TYR A 184 8.30 -13.09 13.89
N PHE A 185 7.46 -12.51 14.75
CA PHE A 185 7.45 -12.78 16.19
C PHE A 185 7.01 -14.22 16.52
N TYR A 186 6.15 -14.80 15.68
CA TYR A 186 5.68 -16.19 15.84
C TYR A 186 6.31 -17.15 14.82
N ALA A 187 7.50 -16.82 14.31
CA ALA A 187 8.26 -17.71 13.44
C ALA A 187 8.64 -19.03 14.15
N GLU A 188 8.74 -20.11 13.39
CA GLU A 188 9.18 -21.41 13.92
C GLU A 188 10.64 -21.32 14.40
N PRO A 189 10.97 -21.95 15.54
CA PRO A 189 12.34 -21.89 16.09
C PRO A 189 13.34 -22.69 15.25
N SER A 190 12.87 -23.57 14.35
CA SER A 190 13.74 -24.33 13.46
C SER A 190 14.36 -23.44 12.40
N ILE A 191 15.69 -23.42 12.37
CA ILE A 191 16.46 -22.74 11.34
C ILE A 191 16.75 -23.74 10.22
N SER A 192 16.44 -23.36 8.99
CA SER A 192 16.85 -24.08 7.78
C SER A 192 17.79 -23.20 6.96
N THR A 193 18.72 -23.80 6.24
CA THR A 193 19.64 -23.04 5.38
C THR A 193 19.24 -23.26 3.93
N LYS A 194 19.04 -22.17 3.17
CA LYS A 194 18.76 -22.22 1.73
C LYS A 194 19.85 -21.52 0.95
N GLU A 195 20.15 -22.06 -0.23
CA GLU A 195 21.18 -21.53 -1.12
C GLU A 195 20.57 -20.58 -2.15
N PHE A 196 21.21 -19.42 -2.36
CA PHE A 196 20.79 -18.43 -3.35
C PHE A 196 22.00 -17.95 -4.15
N VAL A 197 21.79 -17.68 -5.44
CA VAL A 197 22.84 -17.13 -6.31
C VAL A 197 22.82 -15.61 -6.20
N LEU A 198 23.98 -15.02 -5.89
CA LEU A 198 24.17 -13.57 -5.90
C LEU A 198 24.30 -13.09 -7.35
N LYS A 199 23.32 -12.31 -7.84
CA LYS A 199 23.33 -11.81 -9.23
C LYS A 199 24.17 -10.56 -9.38
N ARG A 200 24.02 -9.63 -8.45
CA ARG A 200 24.71 -8.35 -8.48
C ARG A 200 24.79 -7.72 -7.09
N LYS A 201 25.72 -6.79 -6.97
CA LYS A 201 25.98 -5.99 -5.79
C LYS A 201 25.72 -4.52 -6.12
N SER A 202 25.21 -3.77 -5.15
CA SER A 202 25.05 -2.31 -5.30
C SER A 202 25.33 -1.63 -3.98
N THR A 203 25.87 -0.42 -4.06
CA THR A 203 26.06 0.45 -2.91
C THR A 203 25.12 1.64 -3.00
N GLY A 204 24.68 2.11 -1.84
CA GLY A 204 23.90 3.33 -1.71
C GLY A 204 24.66 4.57 -2.19
N GLY A 205 23.95 5.68 -2.35
CA GLY A 205 24.54 6.95 -2.75
C GLY A 205 25.50 7.52 -1.69
N LYS A 206 26.28 8.53 -2.06
CA LYS A 206 27.32 9.17 -1.21
C LYS A 206 26.90 9.59 0.21
N ARG A 207 25.61 9.70 0.51
CA ARG A 207 25.08 10.10 1.83
C ARG A 207 24.78 8.93 2.76
N ASN A 208 24.46 7.75 2.24
CA ASN A 208 24.16 6.54 3.03
C ASN A 208 24.92 5.35 2.42
N ALA A 209 25.90 4.83 3.15
CA ALA A 209 26.66 3.64 2.78
C ALA A 209 25.86 2.36 3.07
N SER A 210 24.68 2.24 2.45
CA SER A 210 23.91 0.99 2.50
C SER A 210 24.48 0.02 1.48
N HIS A 211 24.73 -1.22 1.89
CA HIS A 211 25.27 -2.26 1.01
C HIS A 211 24.17 -3.24 0.65
N TRP A 212 23.90 -3.40 -0.64
CA TRP A 212 22.78 -4.20 -1.14
C TRP A 212 23.24 -5.40 -1.96
N LEU A 213 22.68 -6.57 -1.64
CA LEU A 213 22.82 -7.79 -2.41
C LEU A 213 21.51 -8.08 -3.15
N PHE A 214 21.61 -8.45 -4.43
CA PHE A 214 20.47 -8.90 -5.23
C PHE A 214 20.57 -10.40 -5.43
N LEU A 215 19.73 -11.14 -4.71
CA LEU A 215 19.73 -12.60 -4.71
C LEU A 215 18.63 -13.12 -5.65
N GLN A 216 18.95 -14.14 -6.43
CA GLN A 216 17.98 -14.80 -7.30
C GLN A 216 17.07 -15.71 -6.47
N THR A 217 15.85 -15.27 -6.17
CA THR A 217 14.87 -16.06 -5.38
C THR A 217 13.96 -16.92 -6.24
N LYS A 218 13.71 -16.52 -7.51
CA LYS A 218 13.00 -17.32 -8.52
C LYS A 218 13.74 -17.19 -9.87
N PRO A 219 13.44 -18.03 -10.88
CA PRO A 219 14.15 -17.99 -12.16
C PRO A 219 14.22 -16.60 -12.80
N LEU A 220 13.20 -15.77 -12.60
CA LEU A 220 13.07 -14.42 -13.17
C LEU A 220 12.99 -13.30 -12.12
N SER A 221 13.10 -13.59 -10.82
CA SER A 221 12.99 -12.56 -9.79
C SER A 221 14.25 -12.43 -8.93
N GLU A 222 14.68 -11.19 -8.76
CA GLU A 222 15.71 -10.79 -7.81
C GLU A 222 15.03 -10.13 -6.60
N GLU A 223 15.50 -10.49 -5.40
CA GLU A 223 15.14 -9.75 -4.17
C GLU A 223 16.38 -9.04 -3.64
N ARG A 224 16.15 -7.82 -3.11
CA ARG A 224 17.20 -6.94 -2.60
C ARG A 224 17.26 -7.07 -1.09
N PHE A 225 18.46 -7.34 -0.57
CA PHE A 225 18.73 -7.39 0.86
C PHE A 225 19.83 -6.41 1.24
N GLU A 226 19.62 -5.69 2.33
CA GLU A 226 20.66 -4.87 2.94
C GLU A 226 21.53 -5.74 3.86
N VAL A 227 22.84 -5.61 3.71
CA VAL A 227 23.84 -6.38 4.47
C VAL A 227 24.88 -5.44 5.06
N THR A 228 25.66 -5.94 6.01
CA THR A 228 26.81 -5.22 6.54
C THR A 228 27.90 -5.08 5.48
N GLU A 229 28.66 -3.98 5.55
CA GLU A 229 29.82 -3.74 4.68
C GLU A 229 30.81 -4.90 4.71
N SER A 230 31.11 -5.43 5.91
CA SER A 230 32.01 -6.56 6.08
C SER A 230 31.54 -7.82 5.33
N PHE A 231 30.24 -8.11 5.34
CA PHE A 231 29.72 -9.26 4.58
C PHE A 231 29.74 -8.97 3.08
N PHE A 232 29.36 -7.75 2.70
CA PHE A 232 29.34 -7.30 1.31
C PHE A 232 30.72 -7.45 0.65
N GLU A 233 31.81 -7.11 1.31
CA GLU A 233 33.16 -7.25 0.75
C GLU A 233 33.61 -8.70 0.56
N THR A 234 33.10 -9.63 1.38
CA THR A 234 33.53 -11.05 1.36
C THR A 234 32.92 -11.89 0.23
N VAL A 235 31.83 -11.43 -0.38
CA VAL A 235 31.08 -12.15 -1.41
C VAL A 235 31.24 -11.51 -2.79
N GLU A 236 31.37 -12.33 -3.83
CA GLU A 236 31.48 -11.87 -5.22
C GLU A 236 30.22 -12.21 -6.02
N GLU A 237 29.94 -11.40 -7.04
CA GLU A 237 28.83 -11.65 -7.96
C GLU A 237 29.00 -13.02 -8.65
N GLY A 238 27.90 -13.75 -8.81
CA GLY A 238 27.88 -15.12 -9.31
C GLY A 238 28.10 -16.20 -8.25
N GLN A 239 28.54 -15.86 -7.04
CA GLN A 239 28.71 -16.83 -5.95
C GLN A 239 27.38 -17.24 -5.32
N THR A 240 27.37 -18.43 -4.71
CA THR A 240 26.25 -18.91 -3.90
C THR A 240 26.39 -18.41 -2.47
N VAL A 241 25.35 -17.75 -1.98
CA VAL A 241 25.19 -17.29 -0.60
C VAL A 241 24.21 -18.22 0.11
N LEU A 242 24.49 -18.55 1.36
CA LEU A 242 23.62 -19.33 2.23
C LEU A 242 22.82 -18.38 3.11
N LEU A 243 21.50 -18.53 3.12
CA LEU A 243 20.62 -17.80 4.02
C LEU A 243 20.10 -18.75 5.10
N ASP A 244 20.33 -18.38 6.36
CA ASP A 244 19.68 -19.01 7.49
C ASP A 244 18.29 -18.41 7.63
N ILE A 245 17.28 -19.24 7.47
CA ILE A 245 15.88 -18.81 7.45
C ILE A 245 15.06 -19.54 8.51
N GLN A 246 14.07 -18.82 9.03
CA GLN A 246 13.02 -19.34 9.89
C GLN A 246 11.69 -19.23 9.16
N LYS A 247 10.86 -20.26 9.25
CA LYS A 247 9.53 -20.21 8.63
C LYS A 247 8.62 -19.31 9.46
N GLY A 248 8.22 -18.18 8.90
CA GLY A 248 7.31 -17.25 9.56
C GLY A 248 5.89 -17.80 9.68
N LYS A 249 5.12 -17.25 10.63
CA LYS A 249 3.76 -17.74 10.93
C LYS A 249 2.78 -17.63 9.76
N LEU A 250 3.00 -16.66 8.87
CA LEU A 250 2.17 -16.43 7.68
C LEU A 250 2.77 -17.11 6.43
N GLU A 251 3.67 -18.07 6.62
CA GLU A 251 4.37 -18.83 5.56
C GLU A 251 5.37 -17.99 4.75
N TYR A 252 5.77 -16.82 5.25
CA TYR A 252 6.87 -16.06 4.68
C TYR A 252 8.14 -16.32 5.47
N ASP A 253 9.18 -16.77 4.79
CA ASP A 253 10.47 -17.11 5.40
C ASP A 253 11.20 -15.83 5.86
N VAL A 254 11.63 -15.82 7.12
CA VAL A 254 12.38 -14.73 7.74
C VAL A 254 13.86 -15.05 7.68
N ILE A 255 14.67 -14.12 7.21
CA ILE A 255 16.13 -14.24 7.14
C ILE A 255 16.72 -13.83 8.49
N VAL A 256 17.47 -14.74 9.09
CA VAL A 256 18.16 -14.53 10.37
C VAL A 256 19.62 -14.13 10.14
N ALA A 257 20.30 -14.79 9.20
CA ALA A 257 21.70 -14.53 8.93
C ALA A 257 22.10 -14.86 7.48
N PHE A 258 23.15 -14.18 7.03
CA PHE A 258 23.81 -14.43 5.75
C PHE A 258 25.13 -15.16 6.01
N ARG A 259 25.40 -16.23 5.28
CA ARG A 259 26.67 -16.97 5.33
C ARG A 259 27.25 -17.15 3.93
N LYS A 260 28.57 -17.11 3.83
CA LYS A 260 29.27 -17.48 2.61
C LYS A 260 29.31 -19.01 2.51
N LYS A 261 29.03 -19.56 1.33
CA LYS A 261 29.30 -20.98 1.07
C LYS A 261 30.82 -21.16 1.01
N GLU A 262 31.39 -21.88 1.97
CA GLU A 262 32.81 -22.21 1.92
C GLU A 262 33.07 -23.11 0.71
N THR A 263 33.93 -22.66 -0.20
CA THR A 263 34.43 -23.52 -1.27
C THR A 263 35.40 -24.51 -0.60
N ILE A 264 34.95 -25.75 -0.38
CA ILE A 264 35.86 -26.82 0.02
C ILE A 264 36.80 -27.03 -1.16
N ILE A 265 38.02 -26.50 -1.07
CA ILE A 265 39.10 -26.81 -1.98
C ILE A 265 39.60 -28.21 -1.56
N ASN A 266 39.15 -29.24 -2.28
CA ASN A 266 39.73 -30.58 -2.21
C ASN A 266 40.96 -30.66 -3.12
#